data_AF-A0A183S7D5-F1
#
_entry.id   AF-A0A183S7D5-F1
#
_cell.length_a   1.000
_cell.length_b   1.000
_cell.length_c   1.000
_cell.angle_alpha   90.00
_cell.angle_beta   90.00
_cell.angle_gamma   90.00
#
_symmetry.space_group_name_H-M   'P 1'
#
loop_
_entity.id
_entity.type
_entity.pdbx_description
1 polymer ?
#
loop_
_entity_poly.entity_id
_entity_poly.type
_entity_poly.pdbx_seq_one_letter_code
_entity_poly.pdbx_strand_id
1 'polypeptide(L)'
;LSILASKFRQLTELSDKSPILRLNYEQFTDLVRGAPRNYSVFSMLTALADQRKCHSCQAANDEFNTLASSWQKLKNAKSKIFLLLVDFDENPKIFKELNQNTVPVFIHFPPSGSPSGADFLDISRSGFGAETLARWIFSRTSVEIPIIRQTSYAGAILLLIIAGLVGAMLFLRPDNLEFIIHRSTLSYAVLIFYIISGQVWNSIRRPPFFHSPPQGGIVSSNTSQTSTFRHFYTQEATFSSFRKRY
;
A
#
# COMPACT_ATOMS: atom_id res chain seq x y z
N LEU A 1 -34.30 14.96 -13.07
CA LEU A 1 -33.11 14.86 -12.17
C LEU A 1 -32.11 15.91 -12.61
N SER A 2 -31.56 16.71 -11.70
CA SER A 2 -30.51 17.67 -12.06
C SER A 2 -29.25 16.92 -12.54
N ILE A 3 -28.49 17.51 -13.48
CA ILE A 3 -27.25 16.92 -14.04
C ILE A 3 -26.27 16.55 -12.92
N LEU A 4 -26.22 17.36 -11.85
CA LEU A 4 -25.43 17.07 -10.66
C LEU A 4 -25.83 15.76 -9.97
N ALA A 5 -27.14 15.55 -9.79
CA ALA A 5 -27.67 14.38 -9.13
C ALA A 5 -27.43 13.10 -9.95
N SER A 6 -27.49 13.17 -11.29
CA SER A 6 -27.17 12.02 -12.14
C SER A 6 -25.69 11.64 -12.05
N LYS A 7 -24.78 12.62 -12.09
CA LYS A 7 -23.34 12.37 -11.94
C LYS A 7 -23.00 11.74 -10.60
N PHE A 8 -23.54 12.30 -9.51
CA PHE A 8 -23.34 11.76 -8.16
C PHE A 8 -23.89 10.33 -8.02
N ARG A 9 -25.08 10.06 -8.57
CA ARG A 9 -25.69 8.72 -8.54
C ARG A 9 -24.82 7.71 -9.30
N GLN A 10 -24.30 8.09 -10.46
CA GLN A 10 -23.44 7.23 -11.26
C GLN A 10 -22.14 6.88 -10.52
N LEU A 11 -21.47 7.86 -9.91
CA LEU A 11 -20.28 7.62 -9.09
C LEU A 11 -20.57 6.76 -7.86
N THR A 12 -21.73 6.98 -7.22
CA THR A 12 -22.17 6.17 -6.09
C THR A 12 -22.35 4.71 -6.48
N GLU A 13 -23.04 4.45 -7.59
CA GLU A 13 -23.26 3.08 -8.09
C GLU A 13 -21.94 2.37 -8.44
N LEU A 14 -21.01 3.07 -9.11
CA LEU A 14 -19.68 2.51 -9.39
C LEU A 14 -18.90 2.25 -8.10
N SER A 15 -19.02 3.14 -7.11
CA SER A 15 -18.34 3.02 -5.82
C SER A 15 -18.92 1.91 -4.93
N ASP A 16 -20.16 1.50 -5.16
CA ASP A 16 -20.77 0.36 -4.46
C ASP A 16 -20.25 -0.97 -5.00
N LYS A 17 -19.89 -1.03 -6.30
CA LYS A 17 -19.28 -2.21 -6.92
C LYS A 17 -17.80 -2.35 -6.54
N SER A 18 -17.07 -1.24 -6.46
CA SER A 18 -15.65 -1.22 -6.12
C SER A 18 -15.26 0.03 -5.34
N PRO A 19 -14.48 -0.07 -4.25
CA PRO A 19 -14.10 1.10 -3.44
C PRO A 19 -13.16 2.06 -4.19
N ILE A 20 -12.43 1.56 -5.19
CA ILE A 20 -11.60 2.35 -6.09
C ILE A 20 -12.25 2.34 -7.47
N LEU A 21 -12.59 3.52 -7.96
CA LEU A 21 -13.16 3.70 -9.29
C LEU A 21 -12.08 3.57 -10.35
N ARG A 22 -12.43 2.95 -11.48
CA ARG A 22 -11.66 2.99 -12.73
C ARG A 22 -12.56 3.58 -13.79
N LEU A 23 -12.19 4.75 -14.31
CA LEU A 23 -12.98 5.49 -15.28
C LEU A 23 -12.26 5.52 -16.62
N ASN A 24 -13.04 5.46 -17.70
CA ASN A 24 -12.52 5.77 -19.03
C ASN A 24 -12.31 7.28 -19.20
N TYR A 25 -11.67 7.69 -20.30
CA TYR A 25 -11.42 9.10 -20.60
C TYR A 25 -12.69 9.98 -20.63
N GLU A 26 -13.78 9.48 -21.23
CA GLU A 26 -15.04 10.24 -21.34
C GLU A 26 -15.71 10.44 -19.98
N GLN A 27 -15.78 9.37 -19.17
CA GLN A 27 -16.26 9.38 -17.80
C GLN A 27 -15.39 10.26 -16.90
N PHE A 28 -14.07 10.24 -17.06
CA PHE A 28 -13.18 11.14 -16.33
C PHE A 28 -13.48 12.60 -16.68
N THR A 29 -13.62 12.91 -17.97
CA THR A 29 -13.91 14.26 -18.44
C THR A 29 -15.28 14.73 -17.92
N ASP A 30 -16.32 13.90 -17.96
CA ASP A 30 -17.65 14.30 -17.51
C ASP A 30 -17.80 14.32 -15.98
N LEU A 31 -17.37 13.26 -15.29
CA LEU A 31 -17.61 13.05 -13.86
C LEU A 31 -16.57 13.73 -12.97
N VAL A 32 -15.32 13.86 -13.42
CA VAL A 32 -14.21 14.39 -12.61
C VAL A 32 -13.84 15.81 -13.00
N ARG A 33 -13.77 16.12 -14.30
CA ARG A 33 -13.41 17.47 -14.81
C ARG A 33 -14.63 18.36 -15.09
N GLY A 34 -15.73 17.76 -15.53
CA GLY A 34 -16.95 18.44 -15.90
C GLY A 34 -17.62 19.11 -14.70
N ALA A 35 -18.12 20.33 -14.90
CA ALA A 35 -19.00 21.00 -13.96
C ALA A 35 -20.48 20.65 -14.28
N PRO A 36 -21.42 20.77 -13.33
CA PRO A 36 -21.24 21.08 -11.90
C PRO A 36 -20.89 19.83 -11.06
N ARG A 37 -20.14 20.00 -9.96
CA ARG A 37 -19.84 18.94 -8.98
C ARG A 37 -20.09 19.42 -7.55
N ASN A 38 -20.40 18.48 -6.65
CA ASN A 38 -20.57 18.72 -5.22
C ASN A 38 -19.80 17.69 -4.37
N TYR A 39 -18.87 16.98 -4.98
CA TYR A 39 -18.09 15.88 -4.42
C TYR A 39 -16.60 16.08 -4.73
N SER A 40 -15.76 15.53 -3.86
CA SER A 40 -14.31 15.50 -4.01
C SER A 40 -13.89 14.15 -4.59
N VAL A 41 -12.96 14.18 -5.53
CA VAL A 41 -12.37 12.96 -6.10
C VAL A 41 -10.88 12.96 -5.79
N PHE A 42 -10.37 11.90 -5.17
CA PHE A 42 -8.94 11.69 -4.97
C PHE A 42 -8.47 10.64 -5.96
N SER A 43 -7.60 11.04 -6.88
CA SER A 43 -7.08 10.17 -7.92
C SER A 43 -5.64 9.77 -7.66
N MET A 44 -5.31 8.50 -7.91
CA MET A 44 -3.95 8.00 -8.07
C MET A 44 -3.69 7.74 -9.56
N LEU A 45 -2.73 8.47 -10.12
CA LEU A 45 -2.18 8.20 -11.45
C LEU A 45 -1.02 7.22 -11.30
N THR A 46 -1.06 6.12 -12.04
CA THR A 46 -0.13 5.00 -11.89
C THR A 46 0.18 4.33 -13.22
N ALA A 47 1.12 3.39 -13.21
CA ALA A 47 1.42 2.50 -14.33
C ALA A 47 1.74 1.11 -13.77
N LEU A 48 0.71 0.26 -13.68
CA LEU A 48 0.77 -1.04 -13.01
C LEU A 48 1.10 -2.20 -13.95
N ALA A 49 1.07 -1.99 -15.28
CA ALA A 49 1.37 -3.05 -16.22
C ALA A 49 2.79 -3.63 -15.99
N ASP A 50 2.91 -4.95 -15.99
CA ASP A 50 4.17 -5.66 -15.68
C ASP A 50 5.32 -5.26 -16.63
N GLN A 51 4.99 -4.89 -17.86
CA GLN A 51 5.93 -4.37 -18.85
C GLN A 51 6.68 -3.10 -18.39
N ARG A 52 6.07 -2.29 -17.51
CA ARG A 52 6.64 -1.05 -16.99
C ARG A 52 7.58 -1.28 -15.80
N LYS A 53 7.47 -2.44 -15.12
CA LYS A 53 8.27 -2.81 -13.94
C LYS A 53 8.35 -1.70 -12.87
N CYS A 54 7.27 -0.93 -12.69
CA CYS A 54 7.25 0.20 -11.77
C CYS A 54 7.02 -0.27 -10.32
N HIS A 55 8.12 -0.48 -9.59
CA HIS A 55 8.05 -0.94 -8.19
C HIS A 55 7.37 0.09 -7.27
N SER A 56 7.64 1.38 -7.44
CA SER A 56 7.00 2.43 -6.64
C SER A 56 5.49 2.51 -6.88
N CYS A 57 5.05 2.23 -8.11
CA CYS A 57 3.63 2.21 -8.47
C CYS A 57 2.89 1.06 -7.78
N GLN A 58 3.50 -0.13 -7.73
CA GLN A 58 2.94 -1.28 -7.02
C GLN A 58 2.81 -1.00 -5.51
N ALA A 59 3.86 -0.46 -4.90
CA ALA A 59 3.85 -0.12 -3.48
C ALA A 59 2.81 0.97 -3.14
N ALA A 60 2.71 2.02 -3.97
CA ALA A 60 1.71 3.06 -3.82
C ALA A 60 0.28 2.50 -3.99
N ASN A 61 0.08 1.56 -4.92
CA ASN A 61 -1.19 0.89 -5.11
C ASN A 61 -1.60 0.04 -3.91
N ASP A 62 -0.69 -0.68 -3.26
CA ASP A 62 -0.98 -1.44 -2.04
C ASP A 62 -1.45 -0.54 -0.88
N GLU A 63 -0.78 0.60 -0.69
CA GLU A 63 -1.16 1.59 0.32
C GLU A 63 -2.49 2.29 -0.04
N PHE A 64 -2.72 2.59 -1.33
CA PHE A 64 -3.99 3.15 -1.80
C PHE A 64 -5.16 2.17 -1.65
N ASN A 65 -4.94 0.87 -1.88
CA ASN A 65 -5.92 -0.19 -1.62
C ASN A 65 -6.24 -0.32 -0.12
N THR A 66 -5.24 -0.16 0.74
CA THR A 66 -5.42 -0.18 2.20
C THR A 66 -6.28 1.00 2.66
N LEU A 67 -6.01 2.20 2.14
CA LEU A 67 -6.86 3.37 2.34
C LEU A 67 -8.29 3.12 1.85
N ALA A 68 -8.45 2.61 0.63
CA ALA A 68 -9.76 2.38 0.04
C ALA A 68 -10.59 1.34 0.81
N SER A 69 -9.96 0.28 1.30
CA SER A 69 -10.60 -0.73 2.15
C SER A 69 -11.06 -0.13 3.49
N SER A 70 -10.25 0.77 4.06
CA SER A 70 -10.60 1.48 5.30
C SER A 70 -11.76 2.47 5.06
N TRP A 71 -11.71 3.19 3.94
CA TRP A 71 -12.78 4.09 3.50
C TRP A 71 -14.11 3.37 3.30
N GLN A 72 -14.08 2.19 2.66
CA GLN A 72 -15.29 1.40 2.38
C GLN A 72 -16.05 1.02 3.66
N LYS A 73 -15.34 0.75 4.76
CA LYS A 73 -15.95 0.43 6.06
C LYS A 73 -16.65 1.62 6.72
N LEU A 74 -16.19 2.83 6.41
CA LEU A 74 -16.73 4.10 6.93
C LEU A 74 -17.76 4.73 5.99
N LYS A 75 -17.85 4.22 4.76
CA LYS A 75 -18.65 4.80 3.69
C LYS A 75 -20.11 4.88 4.13
N ASN A 76 -20.53 6.11 4.44
CA ASN A 76 -21.93 6.45 4.69
C ASN A 76 -22.54 6.96 3.38
N ALA A 77 -23.82 6.69 3.11
CA ALA A 77 -24.50 7.12 1.89
C ALA A 77 -24.47 8.65 1.62
N LYS A 78 -24.05 9.46 2.60
CA LYS A 78 -23.89 10.92 2.51
C LYS A 78 -22.45 11.39 2.24
N SER A 79 -21.45 10.50 2.26
CA SER A 79 -20.05 10.89 2.06
C SER A 79 -19.79 11.23 0.59
N LYS A 80 -19.28 12.43 0.32
CA LYS A 80 -19.07 12.96 -1.03
C LYS A 80 -17.61 12.82 -1.49
N ILE A 81 -16.96 11.73 -1.11
CA ILE A 81 -15.56 11.45 -1.42
C ILE A 81 -15.49 10.17 -2.25
N PHE A 82 -14.81 10.25 -3.39
CA PHE A 82 -14.59 9.12 -4.28
C PHE A 82 -13.10 8.92 -4.52
N LEU A 83 -12.66 7.66 -4.53
CA LEU A 83 -11.29 7.27 -4.84
C LEU A 83 -11.22 6.78 -6.28
N LEU A 84 -10.26 7.27 -7.04
CA LEU A 84 -10.08 6.97 -8.45
C LEU A 84 -8.66 6.45 -8.69
N LEU A 85 -8.53 5.43 -9.52
CA LEU A 85 -7.24 4.96 -10.03
C LEU A 85 -7.23 5.13 -11.54
N VAL A 86 -6.18 5.77 -12.04
CA VAL A 86 -5.96 6.01 -13.47
C VAL A 86 -4.64 5.37 -13.88
N ASP A 87 -4.71 4.31 -14.66
CA ASP A 87 -3.53 3.64 -15.21
C ASP A 87 -3.12 4.26 -16.56
N PHE A 88 -1.82 4.48 -16.75
CA PHE A 88 -1.25 5.04 -17.98
C PHE A 88 -1.52 4.18 -19.21
N ASP A 89 -1.43 2.85 -19.08
CA ASP A 89 -1.60 1.96 -20.22
C ASP A 89 -3.10 1.81 -20.59
N GLU A 90 -4.01 2.04 -19.65
CA GLU A 90 -5.47 2.08 -19.92
C GLU A 90 -5.91 3.44 -20.50
N ASN A 91 -5.45 4.56 -19.94
CA ASN A 91 -5.95 5.90 -20.28
C ASN A 91 -4.82 6.94 -20.46
N PRO A 92 -3.95 6.81 -21.47
CA PRO A 92 -2.81 7.72 -21.66
C PRO A 92 -3.22 9.16 -22.00
N LYS A 93 -4.45 9.37 -22.49
CA LYS A 93 -5.00 10.70 -22.78
C LYS A 93 -5.19 11.54 -21.51
N ILE A 94 -5.57 10.92 -20.39
CA ILE A 94 -5.75 11.62 -19.11
C ILE A 94 -4.43 12.20 -18.61
N PHE A 95 -3.32 11.48 -18.78
CA PHE A 95 -1.99 11.94 -18.40
C PHE A 95 -1.54 13.16 -19.19
N LYS A 96 -1.83 13.18 -20.50
CA LYS A 96 -1.56 14.33 -21.36
C LYS A 96 -2.39 15.55 -20.95
N GLU A 97 -3.67 15.36 -20.66
CA GLU A 97 -4.56 16.45 -20.23
C GLU A 97 -4.13 17.05 -18.87
N LEU A 98 -3.70 16.20 -17.94
CA LEU A 98 -3.24 16.63 -16.61
C LEU A 98 -1.77 17.07 -16.59
N ASN A 99 -1.08 17.03 -17.73
CA ASN A 99 0.35 17.34 -17.87
C ASN A 99 1.23 16.57 -16.87
N GLN A 100 0.94 15.28 -16.67
CA GLN A 100 1.69 14.42 -15.74
C GLN A 100 2.60 13.47 -16.51
N ASN A 101 3.91 13.65 -16.35
CA ASN A 101 4.94 12.84 -17.01
C ASN A 101 5.59 11.82 -16.07
N THR A 102 5.20 11.81 -14.80
CA THR A 102 5.76 10.96 -13.74
C THR A 102 4.65 10.17 -13.06
N VAL A 103 5.02 9.03 -12.48
CA VAL A 103 4.14 8.16 -11.68
C VAL A 103 4.91 7.58 -10.49
N PRO A 104 4.23 7.22 -9.39
CA PRO A 104 2.84 7.51 -9.07
C PRO A 104 2.61 8.99 -8.71
N VAL A 105 1.42 9.53 -8.98
CA VAL A 105 1.02 10.91 -8.58
C VAL A 105 -0.38 10.87 -7.97
N PHE A 106 -0.58 11.59 -6.85
CA PHE A 106 -1.89 11.73 -6.22
C PHE A 106 -2.41 13.16 -6.40
N ILE A 107 -3.65 13.28 -6.87
CA ILE A 107 -4.30 14.55 -7.18
C ILE A 107 -5.69 14.58 -6.52
N HIS A 108 -6.02 15.67 -5.86
CA HIS A 108 -7.36 15.96 -5.38
C HIS A 108 -8.09 16.87 -6.37
N PHE A 109 -9.26 16.43 -6.82
CA PHE A 109 -10.16 17.25 -7.59
C PHE A 109 -11.23 17.83 -6.66
N PRO A 110 -11.16 19.14 -6.35
CA PRO A 110 -12.15 19.76 -5.47
C PRO A 110 -13.53 19.81 -6.14
N PRO A 111 -14.61 19.98 -5.34
CA PRO A 111 -15.98 20.09 -5.86
C PRO A 111 -16.19 21.28 -6.80
N SER A 112 -15.40 22.34 -6.63
CA SER A 112 -15.43 23.53 -7.48
C SER A 112 -14.01 23.92 -7.90
N GLY A 113 -13.90 24.45 -9.12
CA GLY A 113 -12.63 24.88 -9.68
C GLY A 113 -11.74 23.76 -10.20
N SER A 114 -10.49 24.12 -10.47
CA SER A 114 -9.44 23.20 -10.92
C SER A 114 -8.47 22.91 -9.77
N PRO A 115 -7.77 21.74 -9.78
CA PRO A 115 -6.78 21.43 -8.77
C PRO A 115 -5.68 22.50 -8.69
N SER A 116 -5.43 22.97 -7.47
CA SER A 116 -4.35 23.90 -7.13
C SER A 116 -3.10 23.15 -6.67
N GLY A 117 -1.96 23.84 -6.45
CA GLY A 117 -0.72 23.20 -6.01
C GLY A 117 -0.84 22.33 -4.74
N ALA A 118 -1.67 22.74 -3.78
CA ALA A 118 -1.90 21.96 -2.56
C ALA A 118 -2.83 20.74 -2.75
N ASP A 119 -3.47 20.62 -3.92
CA ASP A 119 -4.22 19.45 -4.33
C ASP A 119 -3.33 18.37 -4.96
N PHE A 120 -2.03 18.62 -5.10
CA PHE A 120 -1.04 17.61 -5.45
C PHE A 120 -0.32 17.17 -4.18
N LEU A 121 -0.26 15.87 -3.95
CA LEU A 121 0.52 15.35 -2.84
C LEU A 121 2.01 15.35 -3.19
N ASP A 122 2.82 16.03 -2.38
CA ASP A 122 4.28 15.91 -2.46
C ASP A 122 4.74 14.60 -1.81
N ILE A 123 4.87 13.59 -2.66
CA ILE A 123 5.31 12.24 -2.30
C ILE A 123 6.78 12.24 -1.84
N SER A 124 7.62 13.13 -2.38
CA SER A 124 9.06 13.17 -2.05
C SER A 124 9.28 13.58 -0.60
N ARG A 125 8.43 14.47 -0.08
CA ARG A 125 8.50 14.96 1.29
C ARG A 125 7.71 14.10 2.28
N SER A 126 6.51 13.67 1.91
CA SER A 126 5.54 13.08 2.84
C SER A 126 5.45 11.56 2.75
N GLY A 127 5.96 10.97 1.65
CA GLY A 127 5.71 9.58 1.29
C GLY A 127 4.28 9.32 0.80
N PHE A 128 3.98 8.05 0.53
CA PHE A 128 2.70 7.58 -0.02
C PHE A 128 2.02 6.52 0.87
N GLY A 129 2.38 6.44 2.14
CA GLY A 129 1.73 5.52 3.09
C GLY A 129 0.26 5.86 3.28
N ALA A 130 -0.58 4.85 3.53
CA ALA A 130 -2.02 5.00 3.68
C ALA A 130 -2.40 6.03 4.77
N GLU A 131 -1.63 6.08 5.86
CA GLU A 131 -1.82 7.06 6.95
C GLU A 131 -1.51 8.49 6.48
N THR A 132 -0.49 8.68 5.65
CA THR A 132 -0.18 9.98 5.04
C THR A 132 -1.29 10.39 4.07
N LEU A 133 -1.78 9.46 3.25
CA LEU A 133 -2.89 9.73 2.33
C LEU A 133 -4.17 10.11 3.09
N ALA A 134 -4.49 9.42 4.19
CA ALA A 134 -5.63 9.75 5.03
C ALA A 134 -5.50 11.15 5.66
N ARG A 135 -4.32 11.51 6.18
CA ARG A 135 -4.06 12.87 6.71
C ARG A 135 -4.17 13.94 5.64
N TRP A 136 -3.68 13.65 4.43
CA TRP A 136 -3.81 14.57 3.31
C TRP A 136 -5.28 14.75 2.90
N ILE A 137 -6.07 13.67 2.81
CA ILE A 137 -7.52 13.76 2.57
C ILE A 137 -8.20 14.59 3.65
N PHE A 138 -7.90 14.33 4.93
CA PHE A 138 -8.43 15.10 6.06
C PHE A 138 -8.12 16.58 5.93
N SER A 139 -6.91 16.96 5.49
CA SER A 139 -6.53 18.36 5.28
C SER A 139 -7.34 19.07 4.18
N ARG A 140 -7.93 18.33 3.23
CA ARG A 140 -8.72 18.90 2.11
C ARG A 140 -10.22 18.81 2.33
N THR A 141 -10.71 17.82 3.07
CA THR A 141 -12.16 17.54 3.21
C THR A 141 -12.65 17.54 4.66
N SER A 142 -11.77 17.64 5.64
CA SER A 142 -12.07 17.50 7.07
C SER A 142 -12.72 16.16 7.45
N VAL A 143 -12.56 15.13 6.61
CA VAL A 143 -13.05 13.77 6.87
C VAL A 143 -11.91 12.91 7.38
N GLU A 144 -12.05 12.37 8.59
CA GLU A 144 -11.06 11.50 9.21
C GLU A 144 -11.27 10.05 8.77
N ILE A 145 -10.21 9.41 8.27
CA ILE A 145 -10.23 8.01 7.82
C ILE A 145 -9.23 7.22 8.68
N PRO A 146 -9.68 6.48 9.72
CA PRO A 146 -8.84 5.55 10.45
C PRO A 146 -8.34 4.44 9.52
N ILE A 147 -7.02 4.35 9.34
CA ILE A 147 -6.40 3.31 8.54
C ILE A 147 -6.34 2.00 9.33
N ILE A 148 -6.97 0.96 8.77
CA ILE A 148 -6.95 -0.39 9.32
C ILE A 148 -6.18 -1.27 8.35
N ARG A 149 -4.92 -1.58 8.67
CA ARG A 149 -4.11 -2.53 7.89
C ARG A 149 -4.69 -3.93 8.09
N GLN A 150 -5.10 -4.59 7.01
CA GLN A 150 -5.56 -5.98 7.08
C GLN A 150 -4.37 -6.85 7.50
N THR A 151 -4.45 -7.48 8.67
CA THR A 151 -3.43 -8.40 9.15
C THR A 151 -3.37 -9.60 8.21
N SER A 152 -2.24 -9.79 7.53
CA SER A 152 -2.03 -11.01 6.74
C SER A 152 -1.90 -12.20 7.69
N TYR A 153 -2.91 -13.06 7.71
CA TYR A 153 -2.89 -14.31 8.48
C TYR A 153 -1.97 -15.38 7.90
N ALA A 154 -1.36 -15.13 6.73
CA ALA A 154 -0.49 -16.09 6.05
C ALA A 154 0.69 -16.53 6.94
N GLY A 155 1.30 -15.59 7.69
CA GLY A 155 2.37 -15.92 8.63
C GLY A 155 1.90 -16.80 9.79
N ALA A 156 0.73 -16.51 10.36
CA ALA A 156 0.15 -17.30 11.44
C ALA A 156 -0.25 -18.70 10.95
N ILE A 157 -0.86 -18.81 9.77
CA ILE A 157 -1.23 -20.08 9.15
C ILE A 157 0.02 -20.91 8.85
N LEU A 158 1.08 -20.30 8.30
CA LEU A 158 2.34 -20.98 8.05
C LEU A 158 2.98 -21.51 9.35
N LEU A 159 2.97 -20.71 10.42
CA LEU A 159 3.45 -21.13 11.73
C LEU A 159 2.65 -22.31 12.29
N LEU A 160 1.32 -22.28 12.15
CA LEU A 160 0.45 -23.38 12.56
C LEU A 160 0.76 -24.66 11.77
N ILE A 161 1.01 -24.56 10.45
CA ILE A 161 1.38 -25.71 9.62
C ILE A 161 2.73 -26.29 10.07
N ILE A 162 3.75 -25.45 10.30
CA ILE A 162 5.06 -25.90 10.76
C ILE A 162 4.95 -26.56 12.14
N ALA A 163 4.23 -25.95 13.08
CA ALA A 163 3.99 -26.51 14.40
C ALA A 163 3.25 -27.85 14.33
N GLY A 164 2.26 -27.97 13.44
CA GLY A 164 1.52 -29.20 13.19
C GLY A 164 2.41 -30.31 12.62
N LEU A 165 3.29 -29.99 11.66
CA LEU A 165 4.25 -30.95 11.09
C LEU A 165 5.26 -31.44 12.13
N VAL A 166 5.82 -30.53 12.93
CA VAL A 166 6.73 -30.87 14.02
C VAL A 166 6.02 -31.72 15.07
N GLY A 167 4.80 -31.33 15.48
CA GLY A 167 3.98 -32.09 16.41
C GLY A 167 3.64 -33.50 15.90
N ALA A 168 3.26 -33.64 14.63
CA ALA A 168 2.98 -34.94 14.01
C ALA A 168 4.24 -35.81 13.92
N MET A 169 5.40 -35.22 13.57
CA MET A 169 6.67 -35.94 13.53
C MET A 169 7.08 -36.46 14.92
N LEU A 170 6.89 -35.64 15.96
CA LEU A 170 7.17 -36.03 17.35
C LEU A 170 6.18 -37.08 17.86
N PHE A 171 4.90 -36.99 17.49
CA PHE A 171 3.87 -37.95 17.89
C PHE A 171 4.08 -39.33 17.24
N LEU A 172 4.48 -39.37 15.96
CA LEU A 172 4.69 -40.63 15.23
C LEU A 172 6.02 -41.32 15.56
N ARG A 173 7.02 -40.58 16.09
CA ARG A 173 8.33 -41.12 16.50
C ARG A 173 8.81 -40.51 17.81
N PRO A 174 8.19 -40.88 18.94
CA PRO A 174 8.61 -40.40 20.26
C PRO A 174 10.05 -40.79 20.59
N ASP A 175 10.56 -41.90 20.05
CA ASP A 175 11.93 -42.38 20.32
C ASP A 175 13.03 -41.44 19.77
N ASN A 176 12.70 -40.51 18.88
CA ASN A 176 13.64 -39.53 18.33
C ASN A 176 13.77 -38.25 19.17
N LEU A 177 13.07 -38.14 20.30
CA LEU A 177 13.09 -36.95 21.17
C LEU A 177 14.47 -36.68 21.77
N GLU A 178 15.26 -37.71 22.04
CA GLU A 178 16.62 -37.57 22.58
C GLU A 178 17.56 -36.83 21.63
N PHE A 179 17.41 -37.03 20.31
CA PHE A 179 18.19 -36.34 19.29
C PHE A 179 17.86 -34.84 19.19
N ILE A 180 16.59 -34.48 19.35
CA ILE A 180 16.11 -33.09 19.24
C ILE A 180 16.46 -32.28 20.50
N ILE A 181 16.39 -32.88 21.69
CA ILE A 181 16.67 -32.22 22.97
C ILE A 181 18.17 -32.17 23.28
N HIS A 182 19.00 -32.90 22.52
CA HIS A 182 20.44 -32.89 22.72
C HIS A 182 21.03 -31.47 22.59
N ARG A 183 21.91 -31.10 23.53
CA ARG A 183 22.47 -29.73 23.66
C ARG A 183 23.15 -29.24 22.39
N SER A 184 23.82 -30.13 21.65
CA SER A 184 24.45 -29.79 20.36
C SER A 184 23.40 -29.48 19.29
N THR A 185 22.37 -30.31 19.12
CA THR A 185 21.28 -30.10 18.16
C THR A 185 20.56 -28.77 18.40
N LEU A 186 20.25 -28.46 19.67
CA LEU A 186 19.64 -27.19 20.04
C LEU A 186 20.56 -25.99 19.73
N SER A 187 21.86 -26.11 19.96
CA SER A 187 22.81 -25.04 19.64
C SER A 187 22.89 -24.75 18.13
N TYR A 188 22.91 -25.79 17.30
CA TYR A 188 22.90 -25.62 15.84
C TYR A 188 21.56 -25.04 15.35
N ALA A 189 20.43 -25.49 15.92
CA ALA A 189 19.12 -24.95 15.59
C ALA A 189 19.06 -23.43 15.88
N VAL A 190 19.49 -22.99 17.07
CA VAL A 190 19.51 -21.56 17.44
C VAL A 190 20.38 -20.74 16.48
N LEU A 191 21.55 -21.24 16.09
CA LEU A 191 22.43 -20.58 15.12
C LEU A 191 21.79 -20.47 13.73
N ILE A 192 21.13 -21.53 13.25
CA ILE A 192 20.42 -21.54 11.97
C ILE A 192 19.28 -20.51 12.00
N PHE A 193 18.48 -20.48 13.07
CA PHE A 193 17.42 -19.48 13.23
C PHE A 193 17.97 -18.06 13.31
N TYR A 194 19.11 -17.84 13.98
CA TYR A 194 19.77 -16.52 14.02
C TYR A 194 20.17 -16.03 12.62
N ILE A 195 20.68 -16.91 11.77
CA ILE A 195 21.09 -16.59 10.40
C ILE A 195 19.86 -16.36 9.50
N ILE A 196 18.86 -17.25 9.54
CA ILE A 196 17.64 -17.15 8.72
C ILE A 196 16.79 -15.93 9.10
N SER A 197 16.76 -15.57 10.39
CA SER A 197 16.03 -14.39 10.87
C SER A 197 16.56 -13.06 10.31
N GLY A 198 17.70 -13.06 9.60
CA GLY A 198 18.29 -11.84 9.05
C GLY A 198 18.98 -10.98 10.12
N GLN A 199 19.25 -11.52 11.32
CA GLN A 199 19.96 -10.79 12.37
C GLN A 199 21.36 -10.39 11.95
N VAL A 200 22.01 -11.19 11.10
CA VAL A 200 23.29 -10.85 10.47
C VAL A 200 23.17 -9.61 9.57
N TRP A 201 22.09 -9.51 8.78
CA TRP A 201 21.83 -8.33 7.97
C TRP A 201 21.64 -7.09 8.84
N ASN A 202 20.84 -7.20 9.90
CA ASN A 202 20.58 -6.12 10.85
C ASN A 202 21.87 -5.70 11.60
N SER A 203 22.71 -6.66 11.97
CA SER A 203 23.96 -6.42 12.69
C SER A 203 25.00 -5.66 11.85
N ILE A 204 25.09 -5.97 10.55
CA ILE A 204 26.01 -5.28 9.63
C ILE A 204 25.53 -3.85 9.32
N ARG A 205 24.24 -3.67 9.07
CA ARG A 205 23.71 -2.37 8.59
C ARG A 205 23.36 -1.41 9.73
N ARG A 206 23.19 -1.93 10.95
CA ARG A 206 22.81 -1.17 12.16
C ARG A 206 21.74 -0.11 11.89
N PRO A 207 20.61 -0.46 11.24
CA PRO A 207 19.54 0.52 11.04
C PRO A 207 19.07 1.04 12.41
N PRO A 208 18.73 2.33 12.54
CA PRO A 208 18.26 2.88 13.80
C PRO A 208 16.97 2.17 14.22
N PHE A 209 17.00 1.49 15.37
CA PHE A 209 15.85 0.75 15.92
C PHE A 209 14.67 1.67 16.26
N PHE A 210 14.95 2.96 16.49
CA PHE A 210 13.96 3.98 16.80
C PHE A 210 14.27 5.26 16.02
N HIS A 211 13.27 5.84 15.38
CA HIS A 211 13.34 7.24 14.96
C HIS A 211 12.93 8.08 16.16
N SER A 212 13.79 8.98 16.62
CA SER A 212 13.39 9.98 17.62
C SER A 212 12.26 10.83 17.03
N PRO A 213 11.06 10.86 17.63
CA PRO A 213 10.03 11.78 17.19
C PRO A 213 10.50 13.23 17.46
N PRO A 214 10.04 14.21 16.67
CA PRO A 214 10.15 15.61 17.08
C PRO A 214 9.45 15.77 18.44
N GLN A 215 10.15 16.44 19.37
CA GLN A 215 9.79 16.74 20.76
C GLN A 215 8.37 16.32 21.23
N GLY A 216 8.30 15.29 22.08
CA GLY A 216 7.13 14.96 22.91
C GLY A 216 6.29 13.73 22.52
N GLY A 217 6.64 13.01 21.45
CA GLY A 217 5.89 11.82 21.01
C GLY A 217 6.35 10.51 21.65
N ILE A 218 5.41 9.60 21.94
CA ILE A 218 5.67 8.20 22.30
C ILE A 218 6.34 7.44 21.14
N VAL A 219 7.36 6.65 21.46
CA VAL A 219 8.11 5.82 20.51
C VAL A 219 7.19 4.77 19.91
N SER A 220 6.75 4.96 18.67
CA SER A 220 6.02 3.93 17.93
C SER A 220 7.01 3.02 17.19
N SER A 221 7.07 1.75 17.60
CA SER A 221 7.73 0.71 16.83
C SER A 221 6.93 0.49 15.53
N ASN A 222 7.39 1.06 14.42
CA ASN A 222 6.73 0.85 13.14
C ASN A 222 6.87 -0.61 12.70
N THR A 223 5.77 -1.36 12.72
CA THR A 223 5.58 -2.67 12.06
C THR A 223 5.58 -2.56 10.51
N SER A 224 6.29 -1.57 9.97
CA SER A 224 6.38 -1.27 8.53
C SER A 224 7.72 -1.74 7.92
N GLN A 225 8.63 -2.32 8.71
CA GLN A 225 9.89 -2.85 8.17
C GLN A 225 9.72 -4.03 7.20
N THR A 226 8.56 -4.71 7.21
CA THR A 226 8.24 -5.79 6.27
C THR A 226 8.06 -5.30 4.83
N SER A 227 7.62 -4.06 4.58
CA SER A 227 7.53 -3.53 3.22
C SER A 227 8.91 -3.09 2.69
N THR A 228 9.77 -2.51 3.54
CA THR A 228 11.14 -2.14 3.13
C THR A 228 11.99 -3.37 2.80
N PHE A 229 11.84 -4.48 3.55
CA PHE A 229 12.54 -5.73 3.23
C PHE A 229 12.12 -6.33 1.88
N ARG A 230 10.83 -6.25 1.50
CA ARG A 230 10.35 -6.71 0.19
C ARG A 230 10.92 -5.89 -0.96
N HIS A 231 11.09 -4.58 -0.78
CA HIS A 231 11.66 -3.66 -1.76
C HIS A 231 13.16 -3.91 -2.03
N PHE A 232 13.94 -4.40 -1.06
CA PHE A 232 15.38 -4.63 -1.23
C PHE A 232 15.71 -6.00 -1.84
N TYR A 233 14.96 -7.07 -1.54
CA TYR A 233 15.19 -8.39 -2.14
C TYR A 233 14.99 -8.41 -3.67
N THR A 234 14.06 -7.61 -4.20
CA THR A 234 13.87 -7.45 -5.65
C THR A 234 15.03 -6.70 -6.32
N GLN A 235 15.67 -5.76 -5.61
CA GLN A 235 16.85 -5.05 -6.13
C GLN A 235 18.10 -5.94 -6.18
N GLU A 236 18.36 -6.75 -5.14
CA GLU A 236 19.51 -7.66 -5.12
C GLU A 236 19.38 -8.82 -6.13
N ALA A 237 18.18 -9.34 -6.36
CA ALA A 237 17.94 -10.35 -7.40
C ALA A 237 18.27 -9.83 -8.81
N THR A 238 17.99 -8.55 -9.07
CA THR A 238 18.28 -7.89 -10.35
C THR A 238 19.79 -7.61 -10.51
N PHE A 239 20.48 -7.27 -9.43
CA PHE A 239 21.93 -7.01 -9.43
C PHE A 239 22.76 -8.29 -9.60
N SER A 240 22.32 -9.43 -9.06
CA SER A 240 23.01 -10.72 -9.25
C SER A 240 22.93 -11.24 -10.70
N SER A 241 21.88 -10.86 -11.44
CA SER A 241 21.71 -11.19 -12.87
C SER A 241 22.67 -10.37 -13.76
N PHE A 242 22.95 -9.11 -13.40
CA PHE A 242 23.90 -8.26 -14.13
C PHE A 242 25.35 -8.68 -13.92
N ARG A 243 25.71 -9.20 -12.74
CA ARG A 243 27.08 -9.67 -12.44
C ARG A 243 27.43 -11.01 -13.09
N LYS A 244 26.47 -11.72 -13.70
CA LYS A 244 26.71 -12.94 -14.47
C LYS A 244 26.89 -12.69 -15.98
N ARG A 245 26.87 -11.42 -16.43
CA ARG A 245 26.98 -11.03 -17.85
C ARG A 245 28.19 -10.16 -18.20
N TYR A 246 29.11 -9.94 -17.26
CA TYR A 246 30.44 -9.38 -17.47
C TYR A 246 31.47 -10.19 -16.71
#